data_AF-A0A975XTD9-F1
#
_entry.id   AF-A0A975XTD9-F1
#
_cell.length_a   1.000
_cell.length_b   1.000
_cell.length_c   1.000
_cell.angle_alpha   90.00
_cell.angle_beta   90.00
_cell.angle_gamma   90.00
#
_symmetry.space_group_name_H-M   'P 1'
#
loop_
_entity.id
_entity.type
_entity.pdbx_description
1 polymer ?
#
loop_
_entity_poly.entity_id
_entity_poly.type
_entity_poly.pdbx_seq_one_letter_code
_entity_poly.pdbx_strand_id
1 'polypeptide(L)'
;MLVSAVGGVTTQSASADTYVPISGSGSTWSSNALDQWRKDFASNFGVTVNYSASGSSAGRTDFINGSVDFAVSEIPFQTAPVDGSAPENATDYAYMPIVAGGTSFMYNLNIGGKRVTDLQLDGTTITKIFTGAITNWNDPAIQATNPSLAMPNKPIVPVVRSDGSGSTAQFTLWMAKQHSDVWCPFVNEAPGDSCGLTSQYPNASFAKFQSGSLGVAGYVSQGYGEGAITYVEYSYALNSKFPVAKVLNAAGNYAEPTASAVAIALGKAKINADLTQDLSDVYVNPDPAAYPLSSYSYMIIPTVAKGIFTNDKGKTLAAFVTYVLCNGQQQAAALGYSPLPANLVSAASEQVKRIPGGPAAGIDCSKVKGGSTGVTVTPDPTASAAATTAGAGGAASTGAGADGSTAAGTTDSAAAAAASNTAVYDANGAIVSGSSGVGAAVAASKPLVLDDSAFGSQQIVMIVAGLLLVLAIVLPPFLSRRLKRSK
;
A
#
# COMPACT_ATOMS: atom_id res chain seq x y z
N MET A 1 11.14 38.68 65.23
CA MET A 1 10.44 37.45 64.74
C MET A 1 9.94 37.74 63.33
N LEU A 2 10.68 37.30 62.31
CA LEU A 2 10.22 37.30 60.92
C LEU A 2 9.70 35.89 60.63
N VAL A 3 8.40 35.76 60.37
CA VAL A 3 7.78 34.51 59.95
C VAL A 3 7.75 34.51 58.43
N SER A 4 8.66 33.75 57.82
CA SER A 4 8.65 33.50 56.37
C SER A 4 7.54 32.51 56.03
N ALA A 5 6.51 32.97 55.33
CA ALA A 5 5.48 32.11 54.75
C ALA A 5 6.03 31.45 53.49
N VAL A 6 6.29 30.15 53.55
CA VAL A 6 6.60 29.33 52.36
C VAL A 6 5.27 28.91 51.73
N GLY A 7 4.88 29.60 50.66
CA GLY A 7 3.75 29.21 49.82
C GLY A 7 4.10 27.93 49.06
N GLY A 8 3.45 26.82 49.41
CA GLY A 8 3.60 25.55 48.70
C GLY A 8 3.03 25.66 47.28
N VAL A 9 3.89 25.53 46.28
CA VAL A 9 3.47 25.30 44.90
C VAL A 9 2.96 23.86 44.81
N THR A 10 1.64 23.68 44.76
CA THR A 10 1.06 22.39 44.40
C THR A 10 1.30 22.15 42.91
N THR A 11 2.28 21.32 42.57
CA THR A 11 2.43 20.79 41.21
C THR A 11 1.25 19.88 40.91
N GLN A 12 0.31 20.35 40.10
CA GLN A 12 -0.77 19.53 39.57
C GLN A 12 -0.14 18.48 38.64
N SER A 13 -0.10 17.22 39.08
CA SER A 13 0.30 16.10 38.21
C SER A 13 -0.60 16.10 36.98
N ALA A 14 -0.04 16.32 35.80
CA ALA A 14 -0.74 16.13 34.54
C ALA A 14 -1.19 14.67 34.50
N SER A 15 -2.50 14.43 34.48
CA SER A 15 -3.03 13.09 34.26
C SER A 15 -2.65 12.71 32.83
N ALA A 16 -1.81 11.70 32.67
CA ALA A 16 -1.54 11.14 31.35
C ALA A 16 -2.86 10.64 30.75
N ASP A 17 -3.10 10.94 29.47
CA ASP A 17 -4.28 10.41 28.78
C ASP A 17 -4.23 8.88 28.78
N THR A 18 -5.20 8.24 29.42
CA THR A 18 -5.34 6.78 29.37
C THR A 18 -5.97 6.39 28.03
N TYR A 19 -5.24 5.59 27.25
CA TYR A 19 -5.73 4.95 26.04
C TYR A 19 -5.97 3.46 26.28
N VAL A 20 -7.02 2.91 25.64
CA VAL A 20 -7.34 1.48 25.69
C VAL A 20 -7.10 0.81 24.33
N PRO A 21 -6.75 -0.48 24.28
CA PRO A 21 -6.56 -1.18 23.01
C PRO A 21 -7.83 -1.16 22.15
N ILE A 22 -7.62 -1.05 20.84
CA ILE A 22 -8.67 -1.15 19.82
C ILE A 22 -8.33 -2.25 18.83
N SER A 23 -9.33 -2.81 18.15
CA SER A 23 -9.17 -3.80 17.09
C SER A 23 -9.78 -3.33 15.78
N GLY A 24 -9.10 -3.63 14.67
CA GLY A 24 -9.65 -3.46 13.33
C GLY A 24 -9.40 -4.66 12.43
N SER A 25 -10.05 -4.68 11.28
CA SER A 25 -9.77 -5.66 10.23
C SER A 25 -10.02 -5.11 8.83
N GLY A 26 -9.51 -5.80 7.82
CA GLY A 26 -9.87 -5.56 6.43
C GLY A 26 -8.69 -5.55 5.49
N SER A 27 -8.60 -4.47 4.71
CA SER A 27 -7.65 -4.27 3.61
C SER A 27 -6.24 -4.80 3.87
N THR A 28 -5.80 -5.68 2.98
CA THR A 28 -4.39 -6.01 2.75
C THR A 28 -3.72 -5.05 1.78
N TRP A 29 -4.46 -4.16 1.10
CA TRP A 29 -3.85 -3.13 0.25
C TRP A 29 -3.20 -2.04 1.12
N SER A 30 -3.82 -1.67 2.25
CA SER A 30 -3.31 -0.66 3.19
C SER A 30 -2.41 -1.20 4.30
N SER A 31 -2.23 -2.53 4.40
CA SER A 31 -1.69 -3.14 5.61
C SER A 31 -0.23 -2.77 5.88
N ASN A 32 0.61 -2.59 4.85
CA ASN A 32 2.01 -2.23 5.07
C ASN A 32 2.14 -0.85 5.73
N ALA A 33 1.32 0.14 5.32
CA ALA A 33 1.24 1.43 5.98
C ALA A 33 0.68 1.33 7.40
N LEU A 34 -0.45 0.64 7.58
CA LEU A 34 -1.07 0.43 8.89
C LEU A 34 -0.13 -0.29 9.86
N ASP A 35 0.61 -1.29 9.41
CA ASP A 35 1.55 -2.03 10.25
C ASP A 35 2.67 -1.14 10.77
N GLN A 36 3.21 -0.25 9.91
CA GLN A 36 4.20 0.74 10.35
C GLN A 36 3.57 1.72 11.35
N TRP A 37 2.43 2.31 11.02
CA TRP A 37 1.82 3.33 11.86
C TRP A 37 1.34 2.80 13.22
N ARG A 38 0.84 1.57 13.29
CA ARG A 38 0.44 0.95 14.56
C ARG A 38 1.64 0.63 15.44
N LYS A 39 2.79 0.25 14.87
CA LYS A 39 4.05 0.07 15.62
C LYS A 39 4.51 1.39 16.22
N ASP A 40 4.53 2.45 15.41
CA ASP A 40 4.94 3.77 15.88
C ASP A 40 3.98 4.31 16.93
N PHE A 41 2.67 4.13 16.72
CA PHE A 41 1.65 4.56 17.67
C PHE A 41 1.78 3.83 19.00
N ALA A 42 2.01 2.51 18.99
CA ALA A 42 2.27 1.75 20.21
C ALA A 42 3.52 2.24 20.96
N SER A 43 4.59 2.56 20.23
CA SER A 43 5.83 3.13 20.79
C SER A 43 5.60 4.51 21.43
N ASN A 44 4.81 5.36 20.78
CA ASN A 44 4.61 6.75 21.19
C ASN A 44 3.52 6.94 22.26
N PHE A 45 2.49 6.10 22.27
CA PHE A 45 1.29 6.25 23.10
C PHE A 45 1.07 5.10 24.11
N GLY A 46 1.91 4.05 24.07
CA GLY A 46 1.84 2.94 25.02
C GLY A 46 0.57 2.09 24.91
N VAL A 47 -0.11 2.10 23.75
CA VAL A 47 -1.36 1.39 23.51
C VAL A 47 -1.33 0.64 22.16
N THR A 48 -1.86 -0.56 22.15
CA THR A 48 -1.89 -1.40 20.95
C THR A 48 -3.13 -1.13 20.10
N VAL A 49 -2.92 -0.95 18.81
CA VAL A 49 -3.96 -1.05 17.78
C VAL A 49 -3.80 -2.42 17.12
N ASN A 50 -4.74 -3.33 17.37
CA ASN A 50 -4.77 -4.64 16.73
C ASN A 50 -5.38 -4.52 15.34
N TYR A 51 -4.87 -5.24 14.35
CA TYR A 51 -5.42 -5.24 13.00
C TYR A 51 -5.25 -6.60 12.34
N SER A 52 -6.33 -7.12 11.76
CA SER A 52 -6.34 -8.34 10.96
C SER A 52 -6.44 -7.99 9.48
N ALA A 53 -5.36 -8.23 8.73
CA ALA A 53 -5.32 -8.00 7.28
C ALA A 53 -5.96 -9.19 6.54
N SER A 54 -7.30 -9.21 6.48
CA SER A 54 -8.13 -10.31 5.97
C SER A 54 -8.77 -10.06 4.60
N GLY A 55 -8.59 -8.86 4.03
CA GLY A 55 -9.26 -8.43 2.81
C GLY A 55 -10.42 -7.47 3.09
N SER A 56 -10.68 -6.55 2.16
CA SER A 56 -11.65 -5.47 2.30
C SER A 56 -13.06 -5.96 2.64
N SER A 57 -13.55 -7.01 1.96
CA SER A 57 -14.91 -7.53 2.20
C SER A 57 -15.05 -8.20 3.57
N ALA A 58 -14.00 -8.88 4.03
CA ALA A 58 -13.96 -9.45 5.38
C ALA A 58 -14.01 -8.33 6.44
N GLY A 59 -13.21 -7.26 6.27
CA GLY A 59 -13.24 -6.12 7.19
C GLY A 59 -14.60 -5.44 7.29
N ARG A 60 -15.27 -5.21 6.15
CA ARG A 60 -16.63 -4.67 6.14
C ARG A 60 -17.62 -5.59 6.86
N THR A 61 -17.52 -6.90 6.64
CA THR A 61 -18.35 -7.90 7.32
C THR A 61 -18.10 -7.92 8.83
N ASP A 62 -16.84 -7.88 9.26
CA ASP A 62 -16.46 -7.86 10.68
C ASP A 62 -16.99 -6.61 11.39
N PHE A 63 -16.96 -5.46 10.71
CA PHE A 63 -17.53 -4.21 11.22
C PHE A 63 -19.05 -4.30 11.37
N ILE A 64 -19.76 -4.81 10.35
CA ILE A 64 -21.22 -5.02 10.40
C ILE A 64 -21.60 -5.94 11.57
N ASN A 65 -20.81 -6.99 11.78
CA ASN A 65 -21.04 -7.96 12.85
C ASN A 65 -20.66 -7.42 14.25
N GLY A 66 -20.06 -6.23 14.35
CA GLY A 66 -19.61 -5.65 15.61
C GLY A 66 -18.45 -6.41 16.25
N SER A 67 -17.65 -7.12 15.45
CA SER A 67 -16.50 -7.92 15.92
C SER A 67 -15.21 -7.09 16.08
N VAL A 68 -15.16 -5.92 15.44
CA VAL A 68 -14.02 -4.99 15.45
C VAL A 68 -14.48 -3.56 15.68
N ASP A 69 -13.59 -2.71 16.21
CA ASP A 69 -13.86 -1.31 16.51
C ASP A 69 -13.86 -0.42 15.26
N PHE A 70 -13.09 -0.79 14.25
CA PHE A 70 -13.03 -0.12 12.94
C PHE A 70 -12.71 -1.13 11.83
N ALA A 71 -12.98 -0.77 10.58
CA ALA A 71 -12.52 -1.55 9.44
C ALA A 71 -11.73 -0.69 8.47
N VAL A 72 -10.98 -1.31 7.57
CA VAL A 72 -10.30 -0.60 6.48
C VAL A 72 -10.67 -1.23 5.15
N SER A 73 -11.07 -0.40 4.18
CA SER A 73 -11.47 -0.88 2.87
C SER A 73 -11.21 0.15 1.76
N GLU A 74 -10.90 -0.35 0.57
CA GLU A 74 -10.75 0.46 -0.66
C GLU A 74 -12.08 0.76 -1.35
N ILE A 75 -13.15 0.12 -0.89
CA ILE A 75 -14.49 0.19 -1.49
C ILE A 75 -15.55 0.34 -0.40
N PRO A 76 -16.63 1.05 -0.68
CA PRO A 76 -17.71 1.24 0.28
C PRO A 76 -18.47 -0.07 0.53
N PHE A 77 -19.41 -0.01 1.46
CA PHE A 77 -20.37 -1.09 1.67
C PHE A 77 -21.15 -1.32 0.38
N GLN A 78 -21.25 -2.58 -0.02
CA GLN A 78 -21.89 -3.00 -1.25
C GLN A 78 -23.38 -3.24 -0.98
N THR A 79 -24.21 -2.21 -1.13
CA THR A 79 -25.67 -2.32 -0.93
C THR A 79 -26.38 -3.00 -2.09
N ALA A 80 -25.75 -3.06 -3.26
CA ALA A 80 -26.24 -3.75 -4.46
C ALA A 80 -25.06 -4.44 -5.17
N PRO A 81 -24.49 -5.49 -4.58
CA PRO A 81 -23.33 -6.17 -5.15
C PRO A 81 -23.68 -6.87 -6.47
N VAL A 82 -22.74 -6.85 -7.41
CA VAL A 82 -22.87 -7.44 -8.75
C VAL A 82 -22.32 -8.86 -8.86
N ASP A 83 -21.73 -9.36 -7.78
CA ASP A 83 -21.09 -10.68 -7.64
C ASP A 83 -21.98 -11.72 -6.93
N GLY A 84 -23.27 -11.40 -6.75
CA GLY A 84 -24.25 -12.25 -6.10
C GLY A 84 -24.13 -12.36 -4.58
N SER A 85 -23.21 -11.62 -3.94
CA SER A 85 -23.12 -11.56 -2.48
C SER A 85 -24.35 -10.88 -1.83
N ALA A 86 -24.53 -11.06 -0.52
CA ALA A 86 -25.62 -10.41 0.19
C ALA A 86 -25.37 -8.89 0.31
N PRO A 87 -26.42 -8.04 0.15
CA PRO A 87 -26.31 -6.61 0.43
C PRO A 87 -25.75 -6.30 1.82
N GLU A 88 -24.73 -5.46 1.86
CA GLU A 88 -24.09 -5.01 3.09
C GLU A 88 -24.88 -3.83 3.68
N ASN A 89 -25.57 -4.07 4.79
CA ASN A 89 -26.40 -3.08 5.48
C ASN A 89 -25.71 -2.62 6.78
N ALA A 90 -24.91 -1.57 6.70
CA ALA A 90 -24.27 -0.96 7.86
C ALA A 90 -24.97 0.35 8.26
N THR A 91 -24.87 0.70 9.55
CA THR A 91 -25.38 1.97 10.12
C THR A 91 -24.35 2.54 11.09
N ASP A 92 -24.50 3.82 11.43
CA ASP A 92 -23.67 4.51 12.43
C ASP A 92 -22.17 4.51 12.13
N TYR A 93 -21.79 4.75 10.88
CA TYR A 93 -20.40 4.83 10.45
C TYR A 93 -20.12 6.08 9.60
N ALA A 94 -18.83 6.35 9.38
CA ALA A 94 -18.35 7.28 8.37
C ALA A 94 -17.13 6.70 7.64
N TYR A 95 -16.94 7.08 6.38
CA TYR A 95 -15.74 6.78 5.61
C TYR A 95 -14.70 7.87 5.78
N MET A 96 -13.49 7.50 6.19
CA MET A 96 -12.40 8.43 6.42
C MET A 96 -11.18 7.99 5.59
N PRO A 97 -10.74 8.75 4.58
CA PRO A 97 -9.51 8.47 3.85
C PRO A 97 -8.31 8.34 4.80
N ILE A 98 -7.43 7.36 4.58
CA ILE A 98 -6.23 7.16 5.42
C ILE A 98 -4.90 7.16 4.67
N VAL A 99 -4.88 6.69 3.43
CA VAL A 99 -3.65 6.61 2.62
C VAL A 99 -4.00 6.54 1.14
N ALA A 100 -3.15 7.12 0.30
CA ALA A 100 -3.22 7.02 -1.16
C ALA A 100 -2.16 6.04 -1.69
N GLY A 101 -2.36 5.49 -2.86
CA GLY A 101 -1.45 4.52 -3.46
C GLY A 101 -1.84 4.15 -4.89
N GLY A 102 -0.92 3.46 -5.57
CA GLY A 102 -1.12 2.97 -6.92
C GLY A 102 -1.27 1.45 -6.91
N THR A 103 -2.38 0.93 -7.43
CA THR A 103 -2.48 -0.50 -7.71
C THR A 103 -1.60 -0.80 -8.92
N SER A 104 -0.52 -1.51 -8.66
CA SER A 104 0.63 -1.72 -9.52
C SER A 104 0.67 -3.13 -10.10
N PHE A 105 1.38 -3.29 -11.23
CA PHE A 105 1.49 -4.58 -11.92
C PHE A 105 2.87 -5.20 -11.70
N MET A 106 3.05 -5.85 -10.54
CA MET A 106 4.28 -6.57 -10.21
C MET A 106 4.43 -7.81 -11.09
N TYR A 107 5.62 -7.99 -11.68
CA TYR A 107 5.88 -9.10 -12.60
C TYR A 107 7.25 -9.74 -12.37
N ASN A 108 7.40 -10.99 -12.83
CA ASN A 108 8.66 -11.73 -12.84
C ASN A 108 8.92 -12.23 -14.26
N LEU A 109 9.82 -11.55 -14.97
CA LEU A 109 10.16 -11.85 -16.35
C LEU A 109 11.66 -11.70 -16.55
N ASN A 110 12.27 -12.71 -17.18
CA ASN A 110 13.67 -12.72 -17.55
C ASN A 110 13.85 -12.85 -19.07
N ILE A 111 14.77 -12.07 -19.63
CA ILE A 111 15.22 -12.15 -21.03
C ILE A 111 16.73 -12.37 -21.02
N GLY A 112 17.20 -13.43 -21.67
CA GLY A 112 18.63 -13.75 -21.72
C GLY A 112 19.28 -13.92 -20.34
N GLY A 113 18.53 -14.43 -19.35
CA GLY A 113 19.00 -14.61 -17.97
C GLY A 113 19.05 -13.34 -17.12
N LYS A 114 18.52 -12.21 -17.61
CA LYS A 114 18.42 -10.94 -16.87
C LYS A 114 16.97 -10.57 -16.64
N ARG A 115 16.67 -10.06 -15.44
CA ARG A 115 15.34 -9.57 -15.10
C ARG A 115 15.02 -8.31 -15.89
N VAL A 116 13.85 -8.31 -16.53
CA VAL A 116 13.29 -7.11 -17.16
C VAL A 116 12.83 -6.15 -16.05
N THR A 117 13.18 -4.87 -16.14
CA THR A 117 12.88 -3.88 -15.08
C THR A 117 12.13 -2.65 -15.57
N ASP A 118 11.90 -2.55 -16.87
CA ASP A 118 11.40 -1.39 -17.58
C ASP A 118 10.22 -1.73 -18.50
N LEU A 119 9.47 -2.79 -18.18
CA LEU A 119 8.32 -3.24 -18.95
C LEU A 119 7.25 -2.14 -19.03
N GLN A 120 6.79 -1.84 -20.25
CA GLN A 120 5.75 -0.87 -20.56
C GLN A 120 4.49 -1.58 -21.04
N LEU A 121 3.34 -1.33 -20.40
CA LEU A 121 2.06 -1.91 -20.80
C LEU A 121 0.98 -0.82 -20.91
N ASP A 122 0.18 -0.88 -21.96
CA ASP A 122 -1.06 -0.10 -22.02
C ASP A 122 -2.20 -0.84 -21.31
N GLY A 123 -3.27 -0.09 -20.99
CA GLY A 123 -4.37 -0.63 -20.21
C GLY A 123 -5.19 -1.73 -20.90
N THR A 124 -5.28 -1.69 -22.24
CA THR A 124 -5.96 -2.73 -23.01
C THR A 124 -5.15 -4.02 -22.99
N THR A 125 -3.82 -3.94 -23.13
CA THR A 125 -2.91 -5.09 -23.01
C THR A 125 -2.97 -5.70 -21.61
N ILE A 126 -2.96 -4.88 -20.56
CA ILE A 126 -3.17 -5.34 -19.17
C ILE A 126 -4.50 -6.09 -19.05
N THR A 127 -5.60 -5.49 -19.53
CA THR A 127 -6.93 -6.11 -19.45
C THR A 127 -6.95 -7.45 -20.17
N LYS A 128 -6.36 -7.54 -21.38
CA LYS A 128 -6.26 -8.79 -22.14
C LYS A 128 -5.42 -9.87 -21.47
N ILE A 129 -4.37 -9.50 -20.74
CA ILE A 129 -3.59 -10.46 -19.93
C ILE A 129 -4.48 -11.06 -18.85
N PHE A 130 -5.23 -10.22 -18.14
CA PHE A 130 -6.05 -10.65 -17.02
C PHE A 130 -7.37 -11.34 -17.44
N THR A 131 -7.86 -11.12 -18.66
CA THR A 131 -8.96 -11.92 -19.24
C THR A 131 -8.49 -13.18 -19.96
N GLY A 132 -7.18 -13.43 -20.04
CA GLY A 132 -6.61 -14.60 -20.72
C GLY A 132 -6.59 -14.50 -22.26
N ALA A 133 -6.95 -13.34 -22.83
CA ALA A 133 -6.88 -13.09 -24.26
C ALA A 133 -5.44 -12.95 -24.78
N ILE A 134 -4.51 -12.47 -23.94
CA ILE A 134 -3.06 -12.50 -24.19
C ILE A 134 -2.43 -13.52 -23.25
N THR A 135 -1.79 -14.55 -23.82
CA THR A 135 -1.32 -15.73 -23.08
C THR A 135 0.20 -15.89 -23.05
N ASN A 136 0.94 -15.12 -23.86
CA ASN A 136 2.40 -15.22 -23.95
C ASN A 136 3.07 -13.84 -23.99
N TRP A 137 4.27 -13.73 -23.41
CA TRP A 137 5.01 -12.47 -23.28
C TRP A 137 5.50 -11.90 -24.61
N ASN A 138 5.66 -12.73 -25.65
CA ASN A 138 5.99 -12.31 -27.00
C ASN A 138 4.77 -11.95 -27.87
N ASP A 139 3.60 -11.74 -27.25
CA ASP A 139 2.44 -11.24 -27.97
C ASP A 139 2.77 -9.92 -28.69
N PRO A 140 2.33 -9.73 -29.95
CA PRO A 140 2.62 -8.51 -30.72
C PRO A 140 2.22 -7.21 -30.00
N ALA A 141 1.15 -7.21 -29.20
CA ALA A 141 0.75 -6.01 -28.45
C ALA A 141 1.78 -5.64 -27.37
N ILE A 142 2.33 -6.64 -26.66
CA ILE A 142 3.39 -6.43 -25.66
C ILE A 142 4.70 -6.03 -26.35
N GLN A 143 5.04 -6.67 -27.47
CA GLN A 143 6.26 -6.36 -28.22
C GLN A 143 6.23 -4.94 -28.80
N ALA A 144 5.07 -4.45 -29.23
CA ALA A 144 4.91 -3.12 -29.82
C ALA A 144 5.23 -1.98 -28.84
N THR A 145 4.89 -2.15 -27.56
CA THR A 145 5.19 -1.16 -26.51
C THR A 145 6.61 -1.32 -25.94
N ASN A 146 7.34 -2.37 -26.31
CA ASN A 146 8.67 -2.68 -25.78
C ASN A 146 9.67 -3.08 -26.89
N PRO A 147 9.91 -2.22 -27.91
CA PRO A 147 10.69 -2.60 -29.09
C PRO A 147 12.17 -2.92 -28.81
N SER A 148 12.72 -2.45 -27.68
CA SER A 148 14.09 -2.74 -27.23
C SER A 148 14.23 -4.10 -26.55
N LEU A 149 13.12 -4.73 -26.16
CA LEU A 149 13.10 -6.01 -25.46
C LEU A 149 12.79 -7.14 -26.45
N ALA A 150 13.70 -8.10 -26.57
CA ALA A 150 13.47 -9.32 -27.33
C ALA A 150 12.53 -10.24 -26.53
N MET A 151 11.23 -10.01 -26.63
CA MET A 151 10.25 -10.69 -25.78
C MET A 151 10.31 -12.21 -25.93
N PRO A 152 10.37 -12.97 -24.82
CA PRO A 152 10.55 -14.41 -24.88
C PRO A 152 9.21 -15.09 -25.19
N ASN A 153 9.26 -16.23 -25.90
CA ASN A 153 8.12 -17.13 -26.01
C ASN A 153 7.89 -17.84 -24.65
N LYS A 154 7.31 -17.10 -23.72
CA LYS A 154 7.10 -17.48 -22.33
C LYS A 154 5.61 -17.32 -22.01
N PRO A 155 4.93 -18.36 -21.51
CA PRO A 155 3.56 -18.24 -21.05
C PRO A 155 3.44 -17.20 -19.93
N ILE A 156 2.40 -16.37 -20.02
CA ILE A 156 2.02 -15.44 -18.96
C ILE A 156 1.21 -16.20 -17.93
N VAL A 157 1.51 -15.95 -16.65
CA VAL A 157 0.75 -16.51 -15.53
C VAL A 157 0.11 -15.35 -14.75
N PRO A 158 -1.16 -14.99 -15.05
CA PRO A 158 -1.88 -14.03 -14.22
C PRO A 158 -2.08 -14.59 -12.82
N VAL A 159 -1.71 -13.82 -11.80
CA VAL A 159 -1.92 -14.16 -10.39
C VAL A 159 -2.92 -13.18 -9.81
N VAL A 160 -4.07 -13.69 -9.40
CA VAL A 160 -5.24 -12.91 -8.98
C VAL A 160 -5.62 -13.25 -7.54
N ARG A 161 -6.46 -12.41 -6.95
CA ARG A 161 -6.87 -12.56 -5.55
C ARG A 161 -7.98 -13.60 -5.42
N SER A 162 -7.85 -14.49 -4.44
CA SER A 162 -8.85 -15.51 -4.10
C SER A 162 -9.84 -15.06 -3.03
N ASP A 163 -9.57 -13.95 -2.36
CA ASP A 163 -10.36 -13.39 -1.27
C ASP A 163 -11.07 -12.10 -1.69
N GLY A 164 -12.12 -11.73 -0.94
CA GLY A 164 -12.87 -10.49 -1.15
C GLY A 164 -11.98 -9.25 -0.97
N SER A 165 -11.53 -8.71 -2.10
CA SER A 165 -10.36 -7.85 -2.17
C SER A 165 -10.71 -6.46 -2.71
N GLY A 166 -10.23 -5.44 -2.00
CA GLY A 166 -10.36 -4.05 -2.44
C GLY A 166 -9.46 -3.74 -3.63
N SER A 167 -8.27 -4.35 -3.71
CA SER A 167 -7.40 -4.27 -4.89
C SER A 167 -8.10 -4.84 -6.13
N THR A 168 -8.84 -5.96 -5.96
CA THR A 168 -9.64 -6.55 -7.04
C THR A 168 -10.74 -5.60 -7.45
N ALA A 169 -11.47 -5.02 -6.49
CA ALA A 169 -12.54 -4.09 -6.79
C ALA A 169 -12.07 -2.81 -7.49
N GLN A 170 -10.91 -2.27 -7.10
CA GLN A 170 -10.29 -1.15 -7.81
C GLN A 170 -9.91 -1.53 -9.25
N PHE A 171 -9.30 -2.69 -9.43
CA PHE A 171 -8.84 -3.14 -10.75
C PHE A 171 -10.01 -3.45 -11.69
N THR A 172 -11.02 -4.17 -11.21
CA THR A 172 -12.22 -4.50 -11.99
C THR A 172 -13.07 -3.27 -12.30
N LEU A 173 -13.19 -2.32 -11.37
CA LEU A 173 -13.83 -1.02 -11.65
C LEU A 173 -13.10 -0.26 -12.76
N TRP A 174 -11.77 -0.20 -12.69
CA TRP A 174 -10.97 0.47 -13.71
C TRP A 174 -11.12 -0.20 -15.08
N MET A 175 -11.02 -1.54 -15.15
CA MET A 175 -11.23 -2.30 -16.39
C MET A 175 -12.66 -2.11 -16.94
N ALA A 176 -13.68 -2.15 -16.08
CA ALA A 176 -15.06 -1.93 -16.49
C ALA A 176 -15.34 -0.51 -17.00
N LYS A 177 -14.62 0.51 -16.48
CA LYS A 177 -14.77 1.90 -16.94
C LYS A 177 -13.94 2.25 -18.17
N GLN A 178 -12.74 1.70 -18.29
CA GLN A 178 -11.77 2.14 -19.31
C GLN A 178 -11.57 1.13 -20.45
N HIS A 179 -11.88 -0.15 -20.21
CA HIS A 179 -11.60 -1.27 -21.12
C HIS A 179 -12.79 -2.26 -21.17
N SER A 180 -14.01 -1.72 -21.14
CA SER A 180 -15.25 -2.51 -21.07
C SER A 180 -15.45 -3.47 -22.25
N ASP A 181 -14.90 -3.11 -23.41
CA ASP A 181 -14.94 -3.91 -24.64
C ASP A 181 -14.16 -5.23 -24.52
N VAL A 182 -13.16 -5.29 -23.64
CA VAL A 182 -12.41 -6.51 -23.33
C VAL A 182 -12.90 -7.15 -22.03
N TRP A 183 -13.13 -6.35 -21.00
CA TRP A 183 -13.46 -6.85 -19.66
C TRP A 183 -14.88 -7.41 -19.55
N CYS A 184 -15.90 -6.67 -20.01
CA CYS A 184 -17.28 -7.08 -19.80
C CYS A 184 -17.65 -8.41 -20.50
N PRO A 185 -17.17 -8.71 -21.74
CA PRO A 185 -17.40 -10.02 -22.34
C PRO A 185 -16.87 -11.17 -21.47
N PHE A 186 -15.65 -11.04 -20.94
CA PHE A 186 -15.05 -12.05 -20.06
C PHE A 186 -15.87 -12.28 -18.79
N VAL A 187 -16.37 -11.21 -18.16
CA VAL A 187 -17.22 -11.34 -16.96
C VAL A 187 -18.55 -12.01 -17.29
N ASN A 188 -19.18 -11.65 -18.41
CA ASN A 188 -20.48 -12.21 -18.78
C ASN A 188 -20.43 -13.70 -19.16
N GLU A 189 -19.25 -14.26 -19.44
CA GLU A 189 -19.04 -15.70 -19.59
C GLU A 189 -19.02 -16.44 -18.25
N ALA A 190 -18.69 -15.76 -17.15
CA ALA A 190 -18.69 -16.31 -15.80
C ALA A 190 -20.13 -16.31 -15.23
N PRO A 191 -20.70 -17.48 -14.87
CA PRO A 191 -22.05 -17.53 -14.34
C PRO A 191 -22.19 -16.76 -13.02
N GLY A 192 -23.13 -15.83 -12.96
CA GLY A 192 -23.50 -15.11 -11.73
C GLY A 192 -22.77 -13.78 -11.51
N ASP A 193 -21.79 -13.44 -12.35
CA ASP A 193 -21.12 -12.14 -12.33
C ASP A 193 -21.74 -11.20 -13.36
N SER A 194 -21.73 -9.89 -13.07
CA SER A 194 -22.06 -8.86 -14.05
C SER A 194 -20.96 -7.81 -14.12
N CYS A 195 -20.77 -7.23 -15.31
CA CYS A 195 -19.70 -6.28 -15.53
C CYS A 195 -19.83 -5.05 -14.62
N GLY A 196 -18.77 -4.77 -13.87
CA GLY A 196 -18.73 -3.67 -12.93
C GLY A 196 -17.64 -3.88 -11.88
N LEU A 197 -17.80 -3.17 -10.77
CA LEU A 197 -16.95 -3.31 -9.59
C LEU A 197 -17.29 -4.62 -8.88
N THR A 198 -16.31 -5.50 -8.69
CA THR A 198 -16.45 -6.70 -7.86
C THR A 198 -15.23 -6.92 -6.97
N SER A 199 -15.47 -7.38 -5.74
CA SER A 199 -14.39 -7.76 -4.83
C SER A 199 -13.85 -9.16 -5.12
N GLN A 200 -14.62 -9.97 -5.85
CA GLN A 200 -14.28 -11.33 -6.24
C GLN A 200 -13.81 -11.33 -7.69
N TYR A 201 -12.61 -11.85 -7.93
CA TYR A 201 -12.15 -12.00 -9.30
C TYR A 201 -12.93 -13.16 -9.95
N PRO A 202 -13.49 -12.99 -11.18
CA PRO A 202 -14.21 -14.07 -11.84
C PRO A 202 -13.37 -15.33 -11.95
N ASN A 203 -14.00 -16.49 -11.77
CA ASN A 203 -13.27 -17.76 -11.80
C ASN A 203 -12.61 -17.96 -13.18
N ALA A 204 -11.29 -18.14 -13.19
CA ALA A 204 -10.47 -18.14 -14.39
C ALA A 204 -9.42 -19.26 -14.33
N SER A 205 -9.62 -20.34 -15.09
CA SER A 205 -8.74 -21.52 -15.05
C SER A 205 -7.29 -21.24 -15.48
N PHE A 206 -7.07 -20.19 -16.28
CA PHE A 206 -5.75 -19.74 -16.71
C PHE A 206 -4.99 -18.95 -15.64
N ALA A 207 -5.68 -18.44 -14.61
CA ALA A 207 -5.09 -17.63 -13.55
C ALA A 207 -4.74 -18.48 -12.31
N LYS A 208 -3.79 -17.98 -11.51
CA LYS A 208 -3.47 -18.53 -10.19
C LYS A 208 -4.10 -17.66 -9.11
N PHE A 209 -4.90 -18.28 -8.27
CA PHE A 209 -5.60 -17.62 -7.18
C PHE A 209 -4.78 -17.72 -5.89
N GLN A 210 -4.49 -16.59 -5.26
CA GLN A 210 -3.81 -16.51 -3.96
C GLN A 210 -4.56 -15.54 -3.04
N SER A 211 -4.54 -15.84 -1.74
CA SER A 211 -5.20 -15.00 -0.74
C SER A 211 -4.29 -13.84 -0.30
N GLY A 212 -4.86 -12.65 -0.23
CA GLY A 212 -4.18 -11.43 0.23
C GLY A 212 -3.12 -10.90 -0.72
N SER A 213 -2.76 -9.63 -0.56
CA SER A 213 -1.67 -8.99 -1.32
C SER A 213 -0.33 -9.71 -1.15
N LEU A 214 -0.04 -10.21 0.06
CA LEU A 214 1.17 -10.98 0.34
C LEU A 214 1.19 -12.32 -0.41
N GLY A 215 0.05 -13.00 -0.55
CA GLY A 215 -0.01 -14.28 -1.28
C GLY A 215 0.25 -14.11 -2.77
N VAL A 216 -0.37 -13.12 -3.40
CA VAL A 216 -0.18 -12.86 -4.84
C VAL A 216 1.23 -12.32 -5.15
N ALA A 217 1.75 -11.36 -4.36
CA ALA A 217 3.13 -10.87 -4.50
C ALA A 217 4.15 -11.96 -4.19
N GLY A 218 3.87 -12.75 -3.15
CA GLY A 218 4.66 -13.91 -2.75
C GLY A 218 4.84 -14.89 -3.89
N TYR A 219 3.75 -15.29 -4.56
CA TYR A 219 3.80 -16.18 -5.72
C TYR A 219 4.69 -15.63 -6.84
N VAL A 220 4.49 -14.37 -7.24
CA VAL A 220 5.28 -13.74 -8.31
C VAL A 220 6.76 -13.68 -7.95
N SER A 221 7.07 -13.41 -6.68
CA SER A 221 8.46 -13.28 -6.21
C SER A 221 9.23 -14.60 -6.07
N GLN A 222 8.57 -15.75 -6.16
CA GLN A 222 9.25 -17.05 -6.09
C GLN A 222 9.98 -17.39 -7.41
N GLY A 223 11.01 -18.24 -7.33
CA GLY A 223 11.74 -18.71 -8.51
C GLY A 223 10.86 -19.46 -9.52
N TYR A 224 9.82 -20.16 -9.08
CA TYR A 224 8.84 -20.79 -9.97
C TYR A 224 7.85 -19.79 -10.59
N GLY A 225 7.81 -18.55 -10.11
CA GLY A 225 6.93 -17.48 -10.57
C GLY A 225 7.40 -16.81 -11.86
N GLU A 226 8.48 -17.28 -12.48
CA GLU A 226 8.94 -16.74 -13.76
C GLU A 226 7.85 -16.84 -14.84
N GLY A 227 7.50 -15.71 -15.45
CA GLY A 227 6.38 -15.53 -16.36
C GLY A 227 5.12 -14.94 -15.70
N ALA A 228 5.10 -14.80 -14.37
CA ALA A 228 3.92 -14.34 -13.65
C ALA A 228 3.79 -12.81 -13.58
N ILE A 229 2.55 -12.34 -13.50
CA ILE A 229 2.16 -10.94 -13.31
C ILE A 229 0.95 -10.88 -12.38
N THR A 230 0.93 -9.90 -11.46
CA THR A 230 -0.17 -9.68 -10.51
C THR A 230 -0.52 -8.21 -10.40
N TYR A 231 -1.64 -7.90 -9.75
CA TYR A 231 -2.01 -6.55 -9.32
C TYR A 231 -1.92 -6.45 -7.78
N VAL A 232 -1.11 -5.52 -7.29
CA VAL A 232 -0.87 -5.30 -5.85
C VAL A 232 -0.66 -3.83 -5.56
N GLU A 233 -0.90 -3.42 -4.32
CA GLU A 233 -0.40 -2.12 -3.87
C GLU A 233 1.14 -2.07 -4.01
N TYR A 234 1.68 -0.94 -4.46
CA TYR A 234 3.09 -0.80 -4.83
C TYR A 234 4.08 -1.14 -3.71
N SER A 235 3.73 -0.92 -2.45
CA SER A 235 4.56 -1.30 -1.30
C SER A 235 4.96 -2.79 -1.30
N TYR A 236 4.13 -3.68 -1.85
CA TYR A 236 4.47 -5.11 -1.93
C TYR A 236 5.58 -5.39 -2.94
N ALA A 237 5.56 -4.72 -4.09
CA ALA A 237 6.62 -4.81 -5.08
C ALA A 237 7.92 -4.21 -4.54
N LEU A 238 7.82 -3.05 -3.86
CA LEU A 238 8.97 -2.39 -3.22
C LEU A 238 9.61 -3.28 -2.16
N ASN A 239 8.81 -3.83 -1.24
CA ASN A 239 9.29 -4.70 -0.15
C ASN A 239 9.90 -6.01 -0.67
N SER A 240 9.36 -6.56 -1.75
CA SER A 240 9.91 -7.77 -2.39
C SER A 240 11.08 -7.51 -3.33
N LYS A 241 11.37 -6.24 -3.66
CA LYS A 241 12.40 -5.81 -4.62
C LYS A 241 12.14 -6.35 -6.03
N PHE A 242 10.87 -6.36 -6.44
CA PHE A 242 10.45 -6.74 -7.78
C PHE A 242 9.97 -5.53 -8.58
N PRO A 243 10.20 -5.53 -9.90
CA PRO A 243 9.74 -4.45 -10.77
C PRO A 243 8.22 -4.48 -10.93
N VAL A 244 7.66 -3.33 -11.27
CA VAL A 244 6.28 -3.16 -11.69
C VAL A 244 6.24 -2.63 -13.11
N ALA A 245 5.22 -2.99 -13.89
CA ALA A 245 5.07 -2.44 -15.23
C ALA A 245 4.75 -0.94 -15.16
N LYS A 246 5.37 -0.16 -16.04
CA LYS A 246 4.96 1.21 -16.31
C LYS A 246 3.66 1.17 -17.10
N VAL A 247 2.68 1.99 -16.71
CA VAL A 247 1.34 1.96 -17.32
C VAL A 247 1.13 3.20 -18.16
N LEU A 248 0.65 3.01 -19.39
CA LEU A 248 0.28 4.11 -20.29
C LEU A 248 -0.86 4.93 -19.65
N ASN A 249 -0.65 6.23 -19.48
CA ASN A 249 -1.64 7.17 -18.99
C ASN A 249 -2.34 7.92 -20.15
N ALA A 250 -3.34 8.74 -19.81
CA ALA A 250 -4.15 9.47 -20.79
C ALA A 250 -3.35 10.53 -21.58
N ALA A 251 -2.17 10.92 -21.10
CA ALA A 251 -1.26 11.83 -21.81
C ALA A 251 -0.36 11.12 -22.83
N GLY A 252 -0.42 9.78 -22.91
CA GLY A 252 0.42 8.98 -23.80
C GLY A 252 1.81 8.63 -23.21
N ASN A 253 1.98 8.79 -21.89
CA ASN A 253 3.23 8.49 -21.19
C ASN A 253 3.10 7.24 -20.33
N TYR A 254 4.21 6.51 -20.17
CA TYR A 254 4.28 5.36 -19.28
C TYR A 254 4.75 5.78 -17.89
N ALA A 255 3.88 5.64 -16.89
CA ALA A 255 4.12 6.07 -15.52
C ALA A 255 4.24 4.88 -14.55
N GLU A 256 5.10 5.03 -13.54
CA GLU A 256 5.17 4.16 -12.36
C GLU A 256 4.29 4.72 -11.22
N PRO A 257 3.82 3.86 -10.28
CA PRO A 257 2.97 4.26 -9.15
C PRO A 257 3.75 4.99 -8.04
N THR A 258 4.61 5.94 -8.40
CA THR A 258 5.36 6.72 -7.41
C THR A 258 4.43 7.60 -6.57
N ALA A 259 4.88 7.98 -5.37
CA ALA A 259 4.11 8.88 -4.50
C ALA A 259 3.66 10.15 -5.21
N SER A 260 4.53 10.74 -6.06
CA SER A 260 4.22 11.93 -6.85
C SER A 260 3.18 11.66 -7.93
N ALA A 261 3.35 10.60 -8.72
CA ALA A 261 2.44 10.26 -9.80
C ALA A 261 1.02 9.97 -9.28
N VAL A 262 0.93 9.31 -8.12
CA VAL A 262 -0.34 9.04 -7.43
C VAL A 262 -0.96 10.32 -6.88
N ALA A 263 -0.18 11.20 -6.24
CA ALA A 263 -0.69 12.47 -5.72
C ALA A 263 -1.22 13.38 -6.84
N ILE A 264 -0.51 13.46 -7.96
CA ILE A 264 -0.92 14.19 -9.16
C ILE A 264 -2.23 13.63 -9.71
N ALA A 265 -2.32 12.31 -9.85
CA ALA A 265 -3.54 11.64 -10.32
C ALA A 265 -4.74 11.96 -9.41
N LEU A 266 -4.57 11.81 -8.09
CA LEU A 266 -5.60 12.03 -7.09
C LEU A 266 -5.99 13.50 -6.87
N GLY A 267 -5.24 14.46 -7.44
CA GLY A 267 -5.70 15.85 -7.54
C GLY A 267 -7.03 16.00 -8.30
N LYS A 268 -7.44 14.98 -9.07
CA LYS A 268 -8.73 14.90 -9.75
C LYS A 268 -9.79 14.05 -9.04
N ALA A 269 -9.47 13.46 -7.89
CA ALA A 269 -10.42 12.65 -7.14
C ALA A 269 -11.57 13.50 -6.59
N LYS A 270 -12.80 13.00 -6.73
CA LYS A 270 -13.99 13.60 -6.14
C LYS A 270 -14.47 12.74 -4.98
N ILE A 271 -14.94 13.41 -3.92
CA ILE A 271 -15.60 12.77 -2.79
C ILE A 271 -17.11 13.03 -2.97
N ASN A 272 -17.88 11.96 -3.04
CA ASN A 272 -19.33 12.02 -3.13
C ASN A 272 -19.94 12.51 -1.81
N ALA A 273 -21.23 12.88 -1.83
CA ALA A 273 -21.94 13.36 -0.64
C ALA A 273 -22.01 12.31 0.48
N ASP A 274 -22.01 11.02 0.13
CA ASP A 274 -21.95 9.88 1.04
C ASP A 274 -20.50 9.51 1.45
N LEU A 275 -19.53 10.35 1.11
CA LEU A 275 -18.10 10.22 1.38
C LEU A 275 -17.40 9.09 0.62
N THR A 276 -18.07 8.49 -0.36
CA THR A 276 -17.45 7.50 -1.26
C THR A 276 -16.60 8.18 -2.34
N GLN A 277 -15.69 7.41 -2.96
CA GLN A 277 -14.83 7.91 -4.04
C GLN A 277 -15.56 7.93 -5.36
N ASP A 278 -15.28 8.99 -6.13
CA ASP A 278 -15.33 8.95 -7.58
C ASP A 278 -13.92 9.21 -8.15
N LEU A 279 -13.37 8.17 -8.78
CA LEU A 279 -12.05 8.16 -9.41
C LEU A 279 -12.13 8.27 -10.94
N SER A 280 -13.30 8.56 -11.53
CA SER A 280 -13.46 8.59 -12.99
C SER A 280 -12.49 9.56 -13.66
N ASP A 281 -12.33 10.77 -13.11
CA ASP A 281 -11.40 11.79 -13.62
C ASP A 281 -9.94 11.51 -13.24
N VAL A 282 -9.69 10.58 -12.31
CA VAL A 282 -8.34 10.11 -11.96
C VAL A 282 -7.81 9.18 -13.05
N TYR A 283 -8.66 8.28 -13.56
CA TYR A 283 -8.28 7.30 -14.59
C TYR A 283 -7.91 7.95 -15.92
N VAL A 284 -8.52 9.09 -16.24
CA VAL A 284 -8.31 9.84 -17.49
C VAL A 284 -7.53 11.14 -17.27
N ASN A 285 -6.79 11.26 -16.17
CA ASN A 285 -6.06 12.48 -15.85
C ASN A 285 -5.02 12.78 -16.96
N PRO A 286 -5.11 13.94 -17.65
CA PRO A 286 -4.25 14.27 -18.80
C PRO A 286 -2.86 14.76 -18.39
N ASP A 287 -2.53 14.79 -17.10
CA ASP A 287 -1.20 15.15 -16.64
C ASP A 287 -0.17 14.08 -17.06
N PRO A 288 0.95 14.46 -17.70
CA PRO A 288 1.95 13.53 -18.20
C PRO A 288 2.59 12.64 -17.13
N ALA A 289 2.56 13.04 -15.87
CA ALA A 289 3.11 12.29 -14.74
C ALA A 289 2.07 11.49 -13.95
N ALA A 290 0.77 11.58 -14.29
CA ALA A 290 -0.27 10.87 -13.55
C ALA A 290 -0.18 9.35 -13.72
N TYR A 291 -0.32 8.60 -12.62
CA TYR A 291 -0.48 7.15 -12.66
C TYR A 291 -1.97 6.76 -12.76
N PRO A 292 -2.40 5.98 -13.76
CA PRO A 292 -3.82 5.79 -14.06
C PRO A 292 -4.57 4.88 -13.08
N LEU A 293 -3.92 3.96 -12.35
CA LEU A 293 -4.53 3.13 -11.29
C LEU A 293 -4.29 3.71 -9.88
N SER A 294 -4.38 5.04 -9.76
CA SER A 294 -4.27 5.72 -8.46
C SER A 294 -5.59 5.67 -7.70
N SER A 295 -5.49 5.46 -6.39
CA SER A 295 -6.64 5.32 -5.50
C SER A 295 -6.28 5.66 -4.06
N TYR A 296 -7.28 5.68 -3.17
CA TYR A 296 -7.06 5.81 -1.73
C TYR A 296 -7.95 4.82 -0.97
N SER A 297 -7.53 4.48 0.24
CA SER A 297 -8.28 3.58 1.14
C SER A 297 -8.99 4.36 2.24
N TYR A 298 -10.09 3.81 2.73
CA TYR A 298 -10.87 4.34 3.84
C TYR A 298 -10.67 3.51 5.09
N MET A 299 -10.61 4.20 6.23
CA MET A 299 -11.05 3.62 7.48
C MET A 299 -12.55 3.86 7.63
N ILE A 300 -13.28 2.80 7.95
CA ILE A 300 -14.68 2.81 8.35
C ILE A 300 -14.68 3.00 9.86
N ILE A 301 -15.08 4.19 10.29
CA ILE A 301 -15.08 4.58 11.71
C ILE A 301 -16.50 4.56 12.27
N PRO A 302 -16.70 4.14 13.53
CA PRO A 302 -17.99 4.22 14.20
C PRO A 302 -18.32 5.67 14.58
N THR A 303 -19.60 6.02 14.50
CA THR A 303 -20.13 7.35 14.83
C THR A 303 -21.05 7.35 16.05
N VAL A 304 -21.30 6.18 16.62
CA VAL A 304 -22.09 5.97 17.85
C VAL A 304 -21.35 4.98 18.74
N ALA A 305 -21.29 5.26 20.04
CA ALA A 305 -20.75 4.31 21.02
C ALA A 305 -21.79 3.21 21.26
N LYS A 306 -21.58 2.04 20.63
CA LYS A 306 -22.47 0.89 20.72
C LYS A 306 -21.70 -0.43 20.64
N GLY A 307 -22.30 -1.49 21.19
CA GLY A 307 -21.70 -2.83 21.16
C GLY A 307 -20.35 -2.85 21.87
N ILE A 308 -19.31 -3.31 21.16
CA ILE A 308 -17.95 -3.37 21.68
C ILE A 308 -17.23 -2.02 21.68
N PHE A 309 -17.78 -1.00 21.00
CA PHE A 309 -17.16 0.31 20.85
C PHE A 309 -17.62 1.28 21.94
N THR A 310 -16.66 1.85 22.68
CA THR A 310 -16.89 2.75 23.80
C THR A 310 -16.24 4.12 23.55
N ASN A 311 -16.61 5.14 24.33
CA ASN A 311 -15.95 6.45 24.25
C ASN A 311 -14.44 6.37 24.53
N ASP A 312 -13.98 5.49 25.41
CA ASP A 312 -12.55 5.30 25.68
C ASP A 312 -11.82 4.73 24.46
N LYS A 313 -12.44 3.76 23.77
CA LYS A 313 -11.91 3.23 22.51
C LYS A 313 -11.94 4.29 21.41
N GLY A 314 -12.96 5.12 21.36
CA GLY A 314 -13.02 6.21 20.39
C GLY A 314 -12.03 7.33 20.67
N LYS A 315 -11.63 7.57 21.93
CA LYS A 315 -10.48 8.41 22.26
C LYS A 315 -9.18 7.83 21.69
N THR A 316 -8.94 6.51 21.84
CA THR A 316 -7.79 5.84 21.20
C THR A 316 -7.86 5.91 19.68
N LEU A 317 -9.01 5.61 19.09
CA LEU A 317 -9.19 5.63 17.64
C LEU A 317 -8.94 7.03 17.09
N ALA A 318 -9.49 8.08 17.71
CA ALA A 318 -9.26 9.46 17.34
C ALA A 318 -7.77 9.86 17.40
N ALA A 319 -7.05 9.43 18.44
CA ALA A 319 -5.60 9.65 18.54
C ALA A 319 -4.82 8.89 17.45
N PHE A 320 -5.20 7.64 17.16
CA PHE A 320 -4.56 6.85 16.11
C PHE A 320 -4.79 7.46 14.73
N VAL A 321 -6.02 7.86 14.38
CA VAL A 321 -6.29 8.50 13.08
C VAL A 321 -5.62 9.86 12.96
N THR A 322 -5.47 10.59 14.08
CA THR A 322 -4.68 11.83 14.12
C THR A 322 -3.21 11.55 13.79
N TYR A 323 -2.63 10.49 14.36
CA TYR A 323 -1.26 10.07 14.00
C TYR A 323 -1.18 9.72 12.51
N VAL A 324 -2.11 8.93 12.00
CA VAL A 324 -2.17 8.50 10.59
C VAL A 324 -2.22 9.70 9.63
N LEU A 325 -3.08 10.69 9.91
CA LEU A 325 -3.28 11.85 9.04
C LEU A 325 -2.17 12.91 9.16
N CYS A 326 -1.38 12.87 10.23
CA CYS A 326 -0.27 13.78 10.45
C CYS A 326 1.09 13.07 10.26
N ASN A 327 1.62 12.48 11.32
CA ASN A 327 2.95 11.85 11.31
C ASN A 327 3.05 10.72 10.29
N GLY A 328 2.00 9.89 10.16
CA GLY A 328 1.98 8.75 9.27
C GLY A 328 2.15 9.12 7.79
N GLN A 329 1.57 10.25 7.37
CA GLN A 329 1.66 10.71 5.98
C GLN A 329 3.10 11.02 5.54
N GLN A 330 3.98 11.39 6.48
CA GLN A 330 5.39 11.68 6.17
C GLN A 330 6.17 10.43 5.77
N GLN A 331 5.70 9.25 6.17
CA GLN A 331 6.34 7.97 5.86
C GLN A 331 5.80 7.33 4.59
N ALA A 332 4.68 7.84 4.04
CA ALA A 332 3.94 7.18 2.97
C ALA A 332 4.83 6.83 1.76
N ALA A 333 5.62 7.79 1.27
CA ALA A 333 6.49 7.57 0.11
C ALA A 333 7.54 6.46 0.35
N ALA A 334 8.18 6.46 1.52
CA ALA A 334 9.16 5.44 1.89
C ALA A 334 8.53 4.04 2.05
N LEU A 335 7.23 4.00 2.37
CA LEU A 335 6.46 2.77 2.50
C LEU A 335 5.88 2.29 1.15
N GLY A 336 6.12 3.00 0.04
CA GLY A 336 5.55 2.67 -1.27
C GLY A 336 4.16 3.24 -1.53
N TYR A 337 3.66 4.13 -0.66
CA TYR A 337 2.37 4.80 -0.77
C TYR A 337 2.55 6.27 -1.18
N SER A 338 1.43 6.97 -1.35
CA SER A 338 1.38 8.42 -1.53
C SER A 338 0.72 9.09 -0.32
N PRO A 339 1.24 10.23 0.15
CA PRO A 339 0.50 11.08 1.09
C PRO A 339 -0.85 11.48 0.50
N LEU A 340 -1.87 11.56 1.34
CA LEU A 340 -3.18 12.07 0.93
C LEU A 340 -3.06 13.53 0.45
N PRO A 341 -3.66 13.90 -0.70
CA PRO A 341 -3.80 15.29 -1.10
C PRO A 341 -4.68 16.07 -0.11
N ALA A 342 -4.51 17.39 -0.07
CA ALA A 342 -5.09 18.26 0.95
C ALA A 342 -6.63 18.17 1.04
N ASN A 343 -7.32 17.97 -0.08
CA ASN A 343 -8.78 17.76 -0.11
C ASN A 343 -9.19 16.49 0.67
N LEU A 344 -8.44 15.39 0.52
CA LEU A 344 -8.72 14.14 1.23
C LEU A 344 -8.34 14.23 2.71
N VAL A 345 -7.25 14.93 3.06
CA VAL A 345 -6.89 15.19 4.46
C VAL A 345 -7.98 16.02 5.15
N SER A 346 -8.49 17.05 4.48
CA SER A 346 -9.60 17.87 5.01
C SER A 346 -10.86 17.03 5.22
N ALA A 347 -11.23 16.21 4.24
CA ALA A 347 -12.41 15.34 4.35
C ALA A 347 -12.27 14.32 5.48
N ALA A 348 -11.08 13.73 5.64
CA ALA A 348 -10.77 12.80 6.71
C ALA A 348 -10.85 13.49 8.10
N SER A 349 -10.26 14.68 8.23
CA SER A 349 -10.27 15.49 9.45
C SER A 349 -11.70 15.83 9.93
N GLU A 350 -12.63 16.07 9.01
CA GLU A 350 -14.04 16.29 9.35
C GLU A 350 -14.71 15.04 9.93
N GLN A 351 -14.33 13.84 9.48
CA GLN A 351 -14.93 12.61 9.99
C GLN A 351 -14.46 12.26 11.40
N VAL A 352 -13.25 12.67 11.80
CA VAL A 352 -12.71 12.42 13.15
C VAL A 352 -13.59 13.02 14.25
N LYS A 353 -14.23 14.17 13.98
CA LYS A 353 -15.19 14.81 14.90
C LYS A 353 -16.39 13.94 15.24
N ARG A 354 -16.69 12.96 14.38
CA ARG A 354 -17.85 12.08 14.51
C ARG A 354 -17.55 10.85 15.37
N ILE A 355 -16.29 10.63 15.75
CA ILE A 355 -15.89 9.50 16.59
C ILE A 355 -16.36 9.76 18.03
N PRO A 356 -17.18 8.90 18.63
CA PRO A 356 -17.57 9.01 20.04
C PRO A 356 -16.35 9.05 20.97
N GLY A 357 -16.24 10.03 21.86
CA GLY A 357 -15.06 10.22 22.71
C GLY A 357 -13.83 10.81 22.00
N GLY A 358 -13.94 11.12 20.71
CA GLY A 358 -12.94 11.87 19.94
C GLY A 358 -12.99 13.39 20.19
N PRO A 359 -12.08 14.16 19.56
CA PRO A 359 -12.02 15.61 19.73
C PRO A 359 -13.25 16.29 19.11
N ALA A 360 -13.71 17.37 19.75
CA ALA A 360 -14.80 18.20 19.22
C ALA A 360 -14.40 19.03 17.98
N ALA A 361 -13.10 19.21 17.77
CA ALA A 361 -12.53 19.92 16.64
C ALA A 361 -11.86 18.94 15.66
N GLY A 362 -11.64 19.40 14.43
CA GLY A 362 -10.92 18.63 13.42
C GLY A 362 -9.44 18.51 13.78
N ILE A 363 -8.73 17.67 13.04
CA ILE A 363 -7.30 17.48 13.19
C ILE A 363 -6.55 18.72 12.66
N ASP A 364 -5.65 19.21 13.50
CA ASP A 364 -4.68 20.26 13.18
C ASP A 364 -3.27 19.68 13.37
N CYS A 365 -2.63 19.24 12.28
CA CYS A 365 -1.33 18.59 12.35
C CYS A 365 -0.21 19.52 12.84
N SER A 366 -0.37 20.84 12.76
CA SER A 366 0.61 21.79 13.30
C SER A 366 0.73 21.72 14.83
N LYS A 367 -0.32 21.21 15.50
CA LYS A 367 -0.38 21.01 16.95
C LYS A 367 0.05 19.61 17.37
N VAL A 368 0.29 18.71 16.43
CA VAL A 368 0.75 17.33 16.71
C VAL A 368 2.28 17.33 16.77
N LYS A 369 2.85 16.71 17.81
CA LYS A 369 4.31 16.64 17.95
C LYS A 369 4.94 15.93 16.75
N GLY A 370 5.76 16.66 15.99
CA GLY A 370 6.35 16.17 14.73
C GLY A 370 5.33 15.96 13.60
N GLY A 371 4.10 16.46 13.75
CA GLY A 371 3.06 16.38 12.74
C GLY A 371 3.19 17.45 11.67
N SER A 372 2.90 17.08 10.43
CA SER A 372 2.72 18.01 9.32
C SER A 372 1.69 17.41 8.36
N THR A 373 0.83 18.25 7.78
CA THR A 373 -0.08 17.83 6.70
C THR A 373 0.68 17.85 5.39
N GLY A 374 0.89 16.68 4.78
CA GLY A 374 1.47 16.57 3.45
C GLY A 374 2.95 16.90 3.39
N VAL A 375 3.74 15.93 2.92
CA VAL A 375 4.99 16.27 2.23
C VAL A 375 4.55 17.02 0.98
N THR A 376 5.06 18.22 0.73
CA THR A 376 4.95 18.81 -0.62
C THR A 376 5.70 17.85 -1.51
N VAL A 377 4.98 16.96 -2.20
CA VAL A 377 5.59 16.07 -3.17
C VAL A 377 5.93 16.95 -4.36
N THR A 378 7.14 17.52 -4.33
CA THR A 378 7.68 18.22 -5.49
C THR A 378 7.74 17.21 -6.62
N PRO A 379 7.13 17.51 -7.78
CA PRO A 379 7.25 16.64 -8.95
C PRO A 379 8.72 16.35 -9.18
N ASP A 380 9.10 15.08 -9.24
CA ASP A 380 10.46 14.70 -9.62
C ASP A 380 10.64 15.08 -11.10
N PRO A 381 11.52 16.04 -11.44
CA PRO A 381 11.73 16.42 -12.84
C PRO A 381 12.30 15.26 -13.68
N THR A 382 12.86 14.21 -13.06
CA THR A 382 13.33 13.01 -13.76
C THR A 382 12.18 12.06 -14.15
N ALA A 383 11.02 12.14 -13.51
CA ALA A 383 9.82 11.40 -13.91
C ALA A 383 9.30 11.87 -15.29
N SER A 384 9.48 13.15 -15.61
CA SER A 384 9.21 13.71 -16.94
C SER A 384 10.26 13.30 -17.99
N ALA A 385 11.50 13.01 -17.57
CA ALA A 385 12.58 12.61 -18.48
C ALA A 385 12.56 11.10 -18.81
N ALA A 386 11.89 10.28 -17.98
CA ALA A 386 11.66 8.86 -18.24
C ALA A 386 10.39 8.58 -19.07
N ALA A 387 9.62 9.62 -19.42
CA ALA A 387 8.47 9.53 -20.31
C ALA A 387 8.95 9.39 -21.76
N THR A 388 9.18 8.14 -22.20
CA THR A 388 9.29 7.85 -23.62
C THR A 388 7.93 8.08 -24.25
N THR A 389 7.80 9.15 -25.03
CA THR A 389 6.63 9.40 -25.87
C THR A 389 6.43 8.22 -26.83
N ALA A 390 5.20 7.73 -26.96
CA ALA A 390 4.85 6.74 -27.97
C ALA A 390 5.21 7.27 -29.37
N GLY A 391 6.23 6.69 -30.00
CA GLY A 391 6.64 7.04 -31.35
C GLY A 391 5.57 6.61 -32.34
N ALA A 392 4.87 7.56 -32.95
CA ALA A 392 4.03 7.30 -34.11
C ALA A 392 4.92 6.87 -35.28
N GLY A 393 4.85 5.59 -35.65
CA GLY A 393 5.49 5.07 -36.85
C GLY A 393 4.85 5.68 -38.10
N GLY A 394 5.60 6.53 -38.81
CA GLY A 394 5.21 7.13 -40.09
C GLY A 394 6.40 7.26 -41.03
N ALA A 395 6.43 6.36 -42.02
CA ALA A 395 7.09 6.35 -43.33
C ALA A 395 8.36 7.18 -43.62
N ALA A 396 9.32 6.48 -44.23
CA ALA A 396 10.56 6.98 -44.80
C ALA A 396 10.38 8.01 -45.92
N SER A 397 11.30 8.99 -45.99
CA SER A 397 11.83 9.50 -47.26
C SER A 397 13.28 9.99 -47.10
N THR A 398 14.11 9.52 -48.01
CA THR A 398 15.53 9.79 -48.23
C THR A 398 15.87 11.26 -48.50
N GLY A 399 17.05 11.71 -48.05
CA GLY A 399 17.67 12.95 -48.51
C GLY A 399 19.06 13.17 -47.89
N ALA A 400 20.10 12.87 -48.66
CA ALA A 400 21.50 13.09 -48.32
C ALA A 400 21.90 14.58 -48.38
N GLY A 401 22.90 14.97 -47.58
CA GLY A 401 23.56 16.27 -47.69
C GLY A 401 24.67 16.41 -46.64
N ALA A 402 25.90 16.52 -47.12
CA ALA A 402 27.15 16.46 -46.37
C ALA A 402 27.65 17.84 -45.88
N ASP A 403 28.83 17.79 -45.22
CA ASP A 403 29.78 18.86 -44.87
C ASP A 403 29.44 19.72 -43.64
N GLY A 404 30.35 20.05 -42.72
CA GLY A 404 31.79 19.80 -42.60
C GLY A 404 32.38 20.76 -41.54
N SER A 405 33.47 20.31 -40.90
CA SER A 405 34.60 21.12 -40.37
C SER A 405 34.46 22.00 -39.10
N THR A 406 35.21 21.55 -38.07
CA THR A 406 36.23 22.24 -37.22
C THR A 406 36.03 23.67 -36.69
N ALA A 407 36.23 23.87 -35.38
CA ALA A 407 37.50 24.36 -34.78
C ALA A 407 37.31 24.90 -33.34
N ALA A 408 38.41 24.82 -32.59
CA ALA A 408 38.57 25.11 -31.17
C ALA A 408 38.40 26.59 -30.76
N GLY A 409 38.10 26.80 -29.48
CA GLY A 409 38.20 28.08 -28.80
C GLY A 409 38.00 27.95 -27.29
N THR A 410 39.11 27.85 -26.54
CA THR A 410 39.20 27.96 -25.08
C THR A 410 38.97 29.40 -24.63
N THR A 411 38.23 29.62 -23.54
CA THR A 411 38.54 30.62 -22.50
C THR A 411 37.81 30.29 -21.20
N ASP A 412 38.58 30.31 -20.12
CA ASP A 412 38.18 30.07 -18.74
C ASP A 412 37.19 31.11 -18.21
N SER A 413 36.25 30.68 -17.36
CA SER A 413 35.67 31.47 -16.28
C SER A 413 35.11 30.56 -15.20
N ALA A 414 35.69 30.70 -14.01
CA ALA A 414 35.52 29.88 -12.81
C ALA A 414 34.07 29.66 -12.34
N ALA A 415 33.69 28.40 -12.15
CA ALA A 415 32.53 27.98 -11.36
C ALA A 415 32.99 27.52 -9.97
N ALA A 416 32.50 28.19 -8.92
CA ALA A 416 32.73 27.81 -7.54
C ALA A 416 32.03 26.48 -7.23
N ALA A 417 32.81 25.43 -6.99
CA ALA A 417 32.32 24.13 -6.54
C ALA A 417 31.87 24.22 -5.08
N ALA A 418 30.55 24.21 -4.86
CA ALA A 418 29.98 23.90 -3.54
C ALA A 418 30.09 22.39 -3.33
N ALA A 419 31.06 21.96 -2.52
CA ALA A 419 31.20 20.58 -2.10
C ALA A 419 29.99 20.15 -1.24
N SER A 420 29.11 19.31 -1.80
CA SER A 420 28.05 18.64 -1.07
C SER A 420 28.65 17.55 -0.18
N ASN A 421 28.71 17.79 1.12
CA ASN A 421 29.19 16.84 2.12
C ASN A 421 28.06 15.87 2.49
N THR A 422 27.78 14.90 1.62
CA THR A 422 26.71 13.90 1.81
C THR A 422 27.16 12.83 2.79
N ALA A 423 26.36 12.56 3.84
CA ALA A 423 26.68 11.52 4.82
C ALA A 423 26.59 10.12 4.20
N VAL A 424 27.64 9.32 4.38
CA VAL A 424 27.69 7.91 3.99
C VAL A 424 27.42 7.07 5.22
N TYR A 425 26.49 6.11 5.12
CA TYR A 425 26.09 5.21 6.21
C TYR A 425 26.52 3.78 5.94
N ASP A 426 26.91 3.04 6.98
CA ASP A 426 27.17 1.60 6.88
C ASP A 426 25.87 0.78 6.93
N ALA A 427 26.01 -0.54 6.78
CA ALA A 427 24.89 -1.49 6.82
C ALA A 427 24.11 -1.51 8.15
N ASN A 428 24.64 -0.85 9.20
CA ASN A 428 24.05 -0.76 10.53
C ASN A 428 23.53 0.67 10.83
N GLY A 429 23.61 1.60 9.86
CA GLY A 429 23.11 2.96 9.96
C GLY A 429 24.03 3.94 10.68
N ALA A 430 25.31 3.60 10.92
CA ALA A 430 26.28 4.52 11.48
C ALA A 430 26.93 5.38 10.37
N ILE A 431 27.21 6.66 10.68
CA ILE A 431 27.88 7.57 9.75
C ILE A 431 29.35 7.16 9.63
N VAL A 432 29.78 6.81 8.41
CA VAL A 432 31.15 6.40 8.10
C VAL A 432 31.97 7.57 7.54
N SER A 433 31.32 8.55 6.92
CA SER A 433 31.94 9.83 6.51
C SER A 433 30.87 10.91 6.25
N GLY A 434 31.24 12.19 6.38
CA GLY A 434 30.33 13.34 6.35
C GLY A 434 29.86 13.77 7.76
N SER A 435 29.52 15.04 7.93
CA SER A 435 29.08 15.60 9.23
C SER A 435 27.58 15.88 9.25
N SER A 436 26.84 15.27 10.18
CA SER A 436 25.45 15.65 10.47
C SER A 436 25.41 17.02 11.15
N GLY A 437 25.03 18.05 10.40
CA GLY A 437 24.91 19.41 10.91
C GLY A 437 23.68 19.61 11.81
N VAL A 438 23.66 19.00 13.00
CA VAL A 438 22.81 19.39 14.14
C VAL A 438 23.53 18.95 15.42
N GLY A 439 23.77 19.89 16.35
CA GLY A 439 24.54 19.66 17.58
C GLY A 439 23.98 18.52 18.45
N ALA A 440 24.78 17.47 18.62
CA ALA A 440 24.47 16.34 19.49
C ALA A 440 25.02 16.59 20.90
N ALA A 441 24.12 16.68 21.88
CA ALA A 441 24.45 16.35 23.26
C ALA A 441 24.69 14.83 23.33
N VAL A 442 25.92 14.42 23.57
CA VAL A 442 26.33 13.02 23.68
C VAL A 442 25.77 12.43 24.97
N ALA A 443 24.64 11.72 24.88
CA ALA A 443 24.25 10.76 25.89
C ALA A 443 25.00 9.45 25.60
N ALA A 444 26.02 9.17 26.41
CA ALA A 444 26.79 7.94 26.34
C ALA A 444 25.86 6.72 26.54
N SER A 445 25.61 5.96 25.48
CA SER A 445 24.98 4.66 25.57
C SER A 445 25.96 3.70 26.26
N LYS A 446 25.69 3.35 27.52
CA LYS A 446 26.29 2.17 28.15
C LYS A 446 25.91 0.95 27.31
N PRO A 447 26.84 0.03 27.01
CA PRO A 447 26.51 -1.21 26.32
C PRO A 447 25.49 -1.98 27.17
N LEU A 448 24.44 -2.46 26.51
CA LEU A 448 23.43 -3.33 27.08
C LEU A 448 24.13 -4.60 27.57
N VAL A 449 24.34 -4.70 28.87
CA VAL A 449 24.68 -5.97 29.53
C VAL A 449 23.37 -6.75 29.59
N LEU A 450 23.27 -7.82 28.81
CA LEU A 450 22.22 -8.80 28.97
C LEU A 450 22.42 -9.45 30.34
N ASP A 451 21.40 -9.34 31.20
CA ASP A 451 21.37 -10.07 32.46
C ASP A 451 21.24 -11.57 32.12
N ASP A 452 22.20 -12.38 32.57
CA ASP A 452 22.24 -13.85 32.45
C ASP A 452 21.17 -14.51 33.35
N SER A 453 19.93 -14.04 33.23
CA SER A 453 18.78 -14.61 33.91
C SER A 453 18.23 -15.75 33.06
N ALA A 454 18.50 -16.95 33.57
CA ALA A 454 18.08 -18.26 33.10
C ALA A 454 16.72 -18.31 32.38
N PHE A 455 16.62 -19.20 31.39
CA PHE A 455 15.40 -19.70 30.74
C PHE A 455 14.17 -19.60 31.68
N GLY A 456 13.33 -18.60 31.43
CA GLY A 456 12.16 -18.32 32.25
C GLY A 456 11.15 -19.46 32.21
N SER A 457 10.38 -19.60 33.29
CA SER A 457 9.34 -20.64 33.42
C SER A 457 8.36 -20.65 32.25
N GLN A 458 8.06 -19.50 31.65
CA GLN A 458 7.20 -19.41 30.45
C GLN A 458 7.81 -20.07 29.20
N GLN A 459 9.13 -19.97 29.01
CA GLN A 459 9.82 -20.59 27.87
C GLN A 459 9.91 -22.11 28.06
N ILE A 460 10.08 -22.58 29.29
CA ILE A 460 10.02 -24.01 29.64
C ILE A 460 8.61 -24.55 29.37
N VAL A 461 7.57 -23.83 29.77
CA VAL A 461 6.16 -24.23 29.49
C VAL A 461 5.90 -24.32 27.99
N MET A 462 6.40 -23.37 27.20
CA MET A 462 6.27 -23.40 25.73
C MET A 462 6.99 -24.59 25.09
N ILE A 463 8.18 -24.94 25.57
CA ILE A 463 8.93 -26.11 25.09
C ILE A 463 8.21 -27.41 25.47
N VAL A 464 7.71 -27.53 26.71
CA VAL A 464 6.96 -28.70 27.16
C VAL A 464 5.66 -28.86 26.37
N ALA A 465 4.93 -27.77 26.12
CA ALA A 465 3.73 -27.79 25.29
C ALA A 465 4.04 -28.24 23.84
N GLY A 466 5.14 -27.74 23.26
CA GLY A 466 5.60 -28.17 21.94
C GLY A 466 5.95 -29.66 21.88
N LEU A 467 6.66 -30.18 22.88
CA LEU A 467 7.01 -31.60 22.96
C LEU A 467 5.78 -32.50 23.14
N LEU A 468 4.81 -32.09 23.96
CA LEU A 468 3.56 -32.83 24.16
C LEU A 468 2.72 -32.89 22.88
N LEU A 469 2.68 -31.79 22.10
CA LEU A 469 1.99 -31.76 20.81
C LEU A 469 2.63 -32.73 19.80
N VAL A 470 3.97 -32.74 19.73
CA VAL A 470 4.71 -33.67 18.85
C VAL A 470 4.47 -35.12 19.27
N LEU A 471 4.51 -35.41 20.58
CA LEU A 471 4.21 -36.75 21.12
C LEU A 471 2.77 -37.19 20.77
N ALA A 472 1.78 -36.31 20.90
CA ALA A 472 0.38 -36.60 20.58
C ALA A 472 0.18 -36.95 19.09
N ILE A 473 0.99 -36.39 18.19
CA ILE A 473 0.93 -36.67 16.75
C ILE A 473 1.66 -37.98 16.40
N VAL A 474 2.80 -38.25 17.05
CA VAL A 474 3.69 -39.37 16.68
C VAL A 474 3.30 -40.70 17.34
N LEU A 475 2.75 -40.69 18.56
CA LEU A 475 2.40 -41.91 19.31
C LEU A 475 1.29 -42.76 18.66
N PRO A 476 0.16 -42.19 18.19
CA PRO A 476 -0.94 -42.98 17.63
C PRO A 476 -0.56 -43.87 16.43
N PRO A 477 0.20 -43.39 15.42
CA PRO A 477 0.63 -44.24 14.30
C PRO A 477 1.66 -45.31 14.70
N PHE A 478 2.47 -45.08 15.75
CA PHE A 478 3.43 -46.07 16.24
C PHE A 478 2.77 -47.19 17.06
N LEU A 479 1.83 -46.83 17.95
CA LEU A 479 1.08 -47.79 18.76
C LEU A 479 0.16 -48.67 17.91
N SER A 480 -0.52 -48.08 16.91
CA SER A 480 -1.37 -48.83 15.98
C SER A 480 -0.59 -49.84 15.11
N ARG A 481 0.64 -49.51 14.71
CA ARG A 481 1.54 -50.45 14.01
C ARG A 481 2.02 -51.60 14.89
N ARG A 482 2.22 -51.36 16.19
CA ARG A 482 2.65 -52.40 17.15
C ARG A 482 1.51 -53.37 17.49
N LEU A 483 0.30 -52.86 17.67
CA LEU A 483 -0.89 -53.68 17.96
C LEU A 483 -1.35 -54.54 16.77
N LYS A 484 -1.08 -54.13 15.52
CA LYS A 484 -1.32 -54.95 14.33
C LYS A 484 -0.31 -56.10 14.12
N ARG A 485 0.82 -56.11 14.82
CA ARG A 485 1.84 -57.18 14.74
C ARG A 485 1.66 -58.29 15.78
N SER A 486 0.72 -58.15 16.72
CA SER A 486 0.46 -59.14 17.77
C SER A 486 -0.86 -59.91 17.60
N LYS A 487 -1.39 -59.98 16.38
CA LYS A 487 -2.53 -60.82 16.02
C LYS A 487 -2.15 -61.77 14.89
#